data_AF-A0A2E1W0M0-F1
#
_entry.id   AF-A0A2E1W0M0-F1
#
_cell.length_a   1.000
_cell.length_b   1.000
_cell.length_c   1.000
_cell.angle_alpha   90.00
_cell.angle_beta   90.00
_cell.angle_gamma   90.00
#
_symmetry.space_group_name_H-M   'P 1'
#
loop_
_entity.id
_entity.type
_entity.pdbx_description
1 polymer ?
#
loop_
_entity_poly.entity_id
_entity_poly.type
_entity_poly.pdbx_seq_one_letter_code
_entity_poly.pdbx_strand_id
1 'polypeptide(L)' 'VATGGGLVFGGGANGRFRAFDQETGAVLWEINLGSPVLGFPITYEVDGKQYVVASTGDQNNLFVFALPD' A
#
# COMPACT_ATOMS: atom_id res chain seq x y z
N VAL A 1 4.67 5.38 -0.06
CA VAL A 1 4.12 6.56 -0.77
C VAL A 1 3.21 7.34 0.16
N ALA A 2 3.35 8.66 0.22
CA ALA A 2 2.40 9.54 0.89
C ALA A 2 1.35 10.03 -0.12
N THR A 3 0.12 10.25 0.32
CA THR A 3 -0.99 10.69 -0.52
C THR A 3 -1.61 11.98 0.01
N GLY A 4 -2.31 12.73 -0.85
CA GLY A 4 -3.01 13.96 -0.44
C GLY A 4 -4.19 13.72 0.51
N GLY A 5 -4.62 12.47 0.69
CA GLY A 5 -5.74 12.08 1.55
C GLY A 5 -5.37 11.83 3.02
N GLY A 6 -4.16 12.18 3.46
CA GLY A 6 -3.76 11.99 4.84
C GLY A 6 -3.13 10.64 5.17
N LEU A 7 -2.82 9.82 4.15
CA LEU A 7 -2.34 8.45 4.32
C LEU A 7 -0.93 8.25 3.78
N VAL A 8 -0.14 7.47 4.52
CA VAL A 8 1.16 6.94 4.08
C VAL A 8 1.05 5.43 3.90
N PHE A 9 1.36 4.94 2.71
CA PHE A 9 1.40 3.50 2.41
C PHE A 9 2.83 2.99 2.36
N GLY A 10 3.06 1.82 2.95
CA GLY A 10 4.38 1.21 3.00
C GLY A 10 4.33 -0.26 3.36
N GLY A 11 5.37 -0.98 2.98
CA GLY A 11 5.56 -2.36 3.38
C GLY A 11 6.97 -2.62 3.88
N GLY A 12 7.24 -3.86 4.29
CA GLY A 12 8.57 -4.25 4.72
C GLY A 12 8.82 -5.76 4.65
N ALA A 13 9.98 -6.17 5.17
CA ALA A 13 10.47 -7.55 5.11
C ALA A 13 9.55 -8.58 5.82
N ASN A 14 8.67 -8.13 6.72
CA ASN A 14 7.69 -8.99 7.39
C ASN A 14 6.45 -9.30 6.53
N GLY A 15 6.44 -8.89 5.26
CA GLY A 15 5.36 -9.14 4.30
C GLY A 15 4.09 -8.33 4.53
N ARG A 16 4.08 -7.43 5.53
CA ARG A 16 2.92 -6.58 5.82
C ARG A 16 2.96 -5.32 4.99
N PHE A 17 1.87 -5.04 4.30
CA PHE A 17 1.59 -3.78 3.64
C PHE A 17 0.55 -3.01 4.45
N ARG A 18 0.77 -1.72 4.67
CA ARG A 18 0.04 -0.92 5.65
C ARG A 18 -0.33 0.44 5.10
N ALA A 19 -1.43 0.97 5.62
CA ALA A 19 -1.76 2.38 5.58
C ALA A 19 -1.57 2.97 6.98
N PHE A 20 -0.80 4.04 7.08
CA PHE A 20 -0.57 4.80 8.29
C PHE A 20 -1.28 6.15 8.19
N ASP A 21 -1.79 6.62 9.32
CA ASP A 21 -2.15 8.02 9.52
C ASP A 21 -0.90 8.89 9.39
N GLN A 22 -0.95 9.93 8.56
CA GLN A 22 0.25 10.74 8.26
C GLN A 22 0.75 11.59 9.44
N GLU A 23 -0.12 11.94 10.39
CA GLU A 23 0.22 12.84 11.49
C GLU A 23 0.74 12.07 12.69
N THR A 24 0.09 10.95 13.00
CA THR A 24 0.34 10.16 14.21
C THR A 24 1.21 8.94 13.95
N GLY A 25 1.29 8.46 12.71
CA GLY A 25 1.93 7.18 12.36
C GLY A 25 1.14 5.95 12.82
N ALA A 26 -0.10 6.11 13.28
CA ALA A 26 -0.96 4.99 13.66
C ALA A 26 -1.26 4.11 12.44
N VAL A 27 -1.26 2.78 12.63
CA VAL A 27 -1.67 1.85 11.58
C VAL A 27 -3.20 1.87 11.49
N LEU A 28 -3.73 2.34 10.36
CA LEU A 28 -5.17 2.39 10.10
C LEU A 28 -5.67 1.16 9.34
N TRP A 29 -4.79 0.54 8.54
CA TRP A 29 -5.07 -0.68 7.80
C TRP A 29 -3.79 -1.49 7.57
N GLU A 30 -3.93 -2.81 7.53
CA GLU A 30 -2.84 -3.75 7.29
C GLU A 30 -3.34 -4.99 6.54
N ILE A 31 -2.50 -5.50 5.64
CA ILE A 31 -2.62 -6.84 5.06
C ILE A 31 -1.26 -7.53 5.01
N ASN A 32 -1.24 -8.85 5.20
CA ASN A 32 -0.07 -9.68 4.93
C ASN A 32 -0.14 -10.22 3.50
N LEU A 33 0.85 -9.88 2.68
CA LEU A 33 0.93 -10.27 1.28
C LEU A 33 1.66 -11.62 1.07
N GLY A 34 2.07 -12.29 2.15
CA GLY A 34 2.73 -13.60 2.10
C GLY A 34 4.16 -13.58 1.57
N SER A 35 4.70 -12.40 1.23
CA SER A 35 6.06 -12.19 0.71
C SER A 35 6.57 -10.81 1.12
N PRO A 36 7.88 -10.62 1.32
CA PRO A 36 8.47 -9.31 1.61
C PRO A 36 8.02 -8.22 0.63
N VAL A 37 7.59 -7.07 1.16
CA VAL A 37 7.20 -5.89 0.36
C VAL A 37 8.39 -4.95 0.30
N LEU A 38 9.26 -5.15 -0.69
CA LEU A 38 10.55 -4.47 -0.81
C LEU A 38 10.60 -3.42 -1.93
N GLY A 39 9.61 -3.41 -2.82
CA GLY A 39 9.52 -2.38 -3.85
C GLY A 39 8.85 -1.11 -3.36
N PHE A 40 8.81 -0.10 -4.25
CA PHE A 40 8.20 1.19 -3.95
C PHE A 40 6.72 1.19 -4.32
N PRO A 41 5.80 1.37 -3.35
CA PRO A 41 4.39 1.50 -3.67
C PRO A 41 4.12 2.79 -4.43
N ILE A 42 3.12 2.76 -5.32
CA ILE A 42 2.63 3.96 -6.04
C ILE A 42 1.12 4.10 -5.87
N THR A 43 0.59 5.28 -6.23
CA THR A 43 -0.84 5.50 -6.39
C THR A 43 -1.13 6.16 -7.72
N TYR A 44 -2.29 5.86 -8.30
CA TYR A 44 -2.80 6.46 -9.54
C TYR A 44 -4.33 6.50 -9.50
N GLU A 45 -4.95 7.16 -10.48
CA GLU A 45 -6.40 7.24 -10.63
C GLU A 45 -6.81 6.79 -12.04
N VAL A 46 -7.95 6.10 -12.12
CA VAL A 46 -8.65 5.77 -13.38
C VAL A 46 -10.13 6.02 -13.16
N ASP A 47 -10.77 6.80 -14.04
CA ASP A 47 -12.20 7.10 -13.99
C ASP A 47 -12.70 7.58 -12.63
N GLY A 48 -11.92 8.43 -11.94
CA GLY A 48 -12.24 8.96 -10.62
C GLY A 48 -12.02 7.99 -9.45
N LYS A 49 -11.54 6.77 -9.71
CA LYS A 49 -11.21 5.79 -8.68
C LYS A 49 -9.70 5.74 -8.44
N GLN A 50 -9.30 5.96 -7.19
CA GLN A 50 -7.90 5.88 -6.78
C GLN A 50 -7.50 4.43 -6.50
N TYR A 51 -6.30 4.08 -6.96
CA TYR A 51 -5.66 2.79 -6.75
C TYR A 51 -4.31 2.94 -6.06
N VAL A 52 -3.95 1.94 -5.25
CA VAL A 52 -2.63 1.82 -4.62
C VAL A 52 -2.01 0.49 -5.03
N VAL A 53 -0.75 0.52 -5.47
CA VAL A 53 -0.03 -0.67 -5.92
C VAL A 53 1.17 -0.96 -5.04
N ALA A 54 1.36 -2.23 -4.71
CA ALA A 54 2.55 -2.73 -4.03
C ALA A 54 3.13 -3.96 -4.76
N SER A 55 4.45 -4.03 -4.84
CA SER A 55 5.18 -5.18 -5.36
C SER A 55 5.84 -5.97 -4.23
N THR A 56 5.79 -7.29 -4.30
CA THR A 56 6.54 -8.17 -3.39
C THR A 56 7.82 -8.70 -4.05
N GLY A 57 8.90 -8.80 -3.28
CA GLY A 57 10.23 -9.19 -3.78
C GLY A 57 10.32 -10.64 -4.25
N ASP A 58 10.12 -11.60 -3.35
CA ASP A 58 10.47 -13.00 -3.64
C ASP A 58 9.54 -13.67 -4.66
N GLN A 59 8.26 -13.32 -4.63
CA GLN A 59 7.24 -13.93 -5.51
C GLN A 59 6.94 -13.08 -6.77
N ASN A 60 7.58 -11.92 -6.95
CA ASN A 60 7.38 -11.01 -8.09
C ASN A 60 5.91 -10.67 -8.42
N ASN A 61 5.06 -10.58 -7.40
CA ASN A 61 3.65 -10.23 -7.55
C ASN A 61 3.43 -8.72 -7.48
N LEU A 62 2.41 -8.24 -8.21
CA LEU A 62 1.82 -6.91 -8.05
C LEU A 62 0.43 -7.04 -7.42
N PHE A 63 0.22 -6.31 -6.33
CA PHE A 63 -1.06 -6.21 -5.65
C PHE A 63 -1.64 -4.81 -5.88
N VAL A 64 -2.91 -4.75 -6.27
CA VAL A 64 -3.64 -3.50 -6.51
C VAL A 64 -4.80 -3.42 -5.54
N PHE A 65 -4.91 -2.30 -4.83
CA PHE A 65 -5.95 -2.03 -3.84
C PHE A 65 -6.76 -0.80 -4.23
N ALA A 66 -8.07 -0.85 -3.98
CA ALA A 66 -8.97 0.29 -4.07
C ALA A 66 -10.15 0.09 -3.09
N LEU A 67 -10.88 1.16 -2.79
CA LEU A 67 -12.13 1.05 -2.05
C LEU A 67 -13.19 0.29 -2.88
N PRO A 68 -14.18 -0.36 -2.23
CA PRO A 68 -15.37 -0.87 -2.92
C PRO A 68 -16.07 0.22 -3.74
N ASP A 69 -16.83 -0.19 -4.75
CA ASP A 69 -17.72 0.72 -5.50
C ASP A 69 -18.92 1.19 -4.66
#